data_AF-A0A409WAZ0-F1
#
_entry.id   AF-A0A409WAZ0-F1
#
_cell.length_a   1.000
_cell.length_b   1.000
_cell.length_c   1.000
_cell.angle_alpha   90.00
_cell.angle_beta   90.00
_cell.angle_gamma   90.00
#
_symmetry.space_group_name_H-M   'P 1'
#
loop_
_entity.id
_entity.type
_entity.pdbx_description
1 polymer ?
#
loop_
_entity_poly.entity_id
_entity_poly.type
_entity_poly.pdbx_seq_one_letter_code
_entity_poly.pdbx_strand_id
1 'polypeptide(L)'
;SDIYDALAGLYRYFKRCLGADLVHGIPNTIFDWSLLWTSFDVQKRRDKTPSWSWAGWIGQSALSTWFWYDRSIARVRQALRQRTWIIWYQRKAHESEEVIRIWTPKKSSKPTTKPRNFYGSHIKDRFGIDCTQTTPTPRKLSGAPEYLEDVHNPLRGSGFLQFWTVSIRFRFGSMFGGILDPEDKGRMTRFEIFGRSNYNVGYIMLDPEWAAANTKQDHEFILLCEGRDPMPFGKPPSDVDSEEGWGYRVLLIEWKGEWAERVSVGFIQKESLNEALGDGPVWKEIILG
;
A
#
# COMPACT_ATOMS: atom_id res chain seq x y z
N SER A 1 -23.82 -11.81 -2.21
CA SER A 1 -22.37 -11.88 -1.96
C SER A 1 -21.91 -13.21 -2.51
N ASP A 2 -21.01 -13.21 -3.50
CA ASP A 2 -20.44 -14.44 -4.08
C ASP A 2 -18.90 -14.40 -3.99
N ILE A 3 -18.29 -13.21 -4.00
CA ILE A 3 -16.83 -13.05 -4.08
C ILE A 3 -16.11 -13.55 -2.83
N TYR A 4 -16.50 -13.11 -1.62
CA TYR A 4 -15.84 -13.57 -0.40
C TYR A 4 -16.18 -15.03 -0.09
N ASP A 5 -17.42 -15.45 -0.39
CA ASP A 5 -17.86 -16.83 -0.25
C ASP A 5 -17.09 -17.79 -1.16
N ALA A 6 -16.80 -17.39 -2.40
CA ALA A 6 -15.93 -18.14 -3.33
C ALA A 6 -14.50 -18.32 -2.81
N LEU A 7 -14.06 -17.46 -1.87
CA LEU A 7 -12.74 -17.51 -1.26
C LEU A 7 -12.71 -18.23 0.09
N ALA A 8 -13.83 -18.73 0.60
CA ALA A 8 -13.93 -19.37 1.91
C ALA A 8 -12.89 -20.48 2.13
N GLY A 9 -12.54 -21.23 1.07
CA GLY A 9 -11.49 -22.24 1.10
C GLY A 9 -10.10 -21.65 1.39
N LEU A 10 -9.76 -20.52 0.76
CA LEU A 10 -8.52 -19.79 1.00
C LEU A 10 -8.50 -19.18 2.40
N TYR A 11 -9.60 -18.60 2.88
CA TYR A 11 -9.70 -18.11 4.26
C TYR A 11 -9.30 -19.20 5.27
N ARG A 12 -9.84 -20.42 5.11
CA ARG A 12 -9.48 -21.56 5.97
C ARG A 12 -8.01 -21.93 5.89
N TYR A 13 -7.43 -21.90 4.68
CA TYR A 13 -6.00 -22.17 4.48
C TYR A 13 -5.12 -21.13 5.17
N PHE A 14 -5.35 -19.84 4.95
CA PHE A 14 -4.57 -18.75 5.56
C PHE A 14 -4.64 -18.79 7.09
N LYS A 15 -5.84 -19.01 7.64
CA LYS A 15 -6.05 -19.12 9.08
C LYS A 15 -5.27 -20.29 9.68
N ARG A 16 -5.36 -21.47 9.06
CA ARG A 16 -4.71 -22.69 9.56
C ARG A 16 -3.20 -22.68 9.37
N CYS A 17 -2.72 -22.31 8.19
CA CYS A 17 -1.32 -22.48 7.79
C CYS A 17 -0.45 -21.26 8.12
N LEU A 18 -1.00 -20.05 8.07
CA LEU A 18 -0.25 -18.80 8.30
C LEU A 18 -0.62 -18.12 9.62
N GLY A 19 -1.69 -18.57 10.29
CA GLY A 19 -2.20 -17.93 11.50
C GLY A 19 -2.71 -16.52 11.23
N ALA A 20 -3.23 -16.28 10.02
CA ALA A 20 -3.68 -14.99 9.55
C ALA A 20 -5.17 -15.05 9.19
N ASP A 21 -5.93 -14.05 9.63
CA ASP A 21 -7.25 -13.79 9.06
C ASP A 21 -7.08 -12.90 7.82
N LEU A 22 -8.03 -12.95 6.91
CA LEU A 22 -8.05 -12.04 5.76
C LEU A 22 -9.03 -10.90 6.03
N VAL A 23 -8.66 -9.69 5.62
CA VAL A 23 -9.47 -8.47 5.68
C VAL A 23 -9.73 -8.03 4.27
N HIS A 24 -10.96 -8.21 3.80
CA HIS A 24 -11.33 -8.11 2.38
C HIS A 24 -10.32 -8.86 1.50
N GLY A 25 -9.98 -10.11 1.88
CA GLY A 25 -9.01 -10.95 1.18
C GLY A 25 -7.53 -10.66 1.49
N ILE A 26 -7.16 -9.57 2.17
CA ILE A 26 -5.75 -9.25 2.47
C ILE A 26 -5.31 -9.86 3.81
N PRO A 27 -4.19 -10.60 3.89
CA PRO A 27 -3.73 -11.19 5.16
C PRO A 27 -3.33 -10.14 6.21
N ASN A 28 -3.94 -10.18 7.39
CA ASN A 28 -3.75 -9.18 8.44
C ASN A 28 -2.34 -9.20 9.09
N THR A 29 -1.64 -10.32 9.06
CA THR A 29 -0.31 -10.48 9.70
C THR A 29 0.86 -9.99 8.85
N ILE A 30 0.64 -9.68 7.58
CA ILE A 30 1.63 -9.17 6.62
C ILE A 30 1.02 -8.06 5.74
N PHE A 31 0.13 -7.28 6.36
CA PHE A 31 -0.77 -6.32 5.70
C PHE A 31 -0.05 -5.33 4.77
N ASP A 32 0.95 -4.59 5.26
CA ASP A 32 1.70 -3.58 4.47
C ASP A 32 2.23 -4.14 3.15
N TRP A 33 2.88 -5.29 3.21
CA TRP A 33 3.46 -5.91 2.02
C TRP A 33 2.41 -6.57 1.14
N SER A 34 1.32 -7.03 1.74
CA SER A 34 0.19 -7.52 0.97
C SER A 34 -0.50 -6.42 0.20
N LEU A 35 -0.25 -5.12 0.49
CA LEU A 35 -0.71 -4.00 -0.33
C LEU A 35 0.15 -3.73 -1.57
N LEU A 36 1.26 -4.44 -1.75
CA LEU A 36 2.23 -4.15 -2.81
C LEU A 36 1.99 -4.93 -4.11
N TRP A 37 0.84 -5.59 -4.27
CA TRP A 37 0.56 -6.29 -5.52
C TRP A 37 0.58 -5.30 -6.69
N THR A 38 0.98 -5.81 -7.84
CA THR A 38 0.96 -5.10 -9.12
C THR A 38 0.24 -5.97 -10.14
N SER A 39 -0.01 -5.43 -11.32
CA SER A 39 -0.47 -6.22 -12.45
C SER A 39 0.41 -5.97 -13.67
N PHE A 40 0.52 -6.99 -14.52
CA PHE A 40 1.14 -6.86 -15.83
C PHE A 40 0.11 -6.42 -16.89
N ASP A 41 -1.16 -6.72 -16.66
CA ASP A 41 -2.26 -6.39 -17.55
C ASP A 41 -3.16 -5.32 -16.92
N VAL A 42 -3.89 -4.58 -17.75
CA VAL A 42 -4.84 -3.59 -17.27
C VAL A 42 -5.92 -4.28 -16.43
N GLN A 43 -6.13 -3.77 -15.22
CA GLN A 43 -7.15 -4.27 -14.31
C GLN A 43 -8.41 -3.42 -14.39
N LYS A 44 -9.57 -4.06 -14.28
CA LYS A 44 -10.86 -3.35 -14.18
C LYS A 44 -11.28 -3.24 -12.73
N ARG A 45 -11.68 -2.04 -12.30
CA ARG A 45 -12.26 -1.83 -10.98
C ARG A 45 -13.57 -2.60 -10.85
N ARG A 46 -13.75 -3.30 -9.73
CA ARG A 46 -14.99 -3.98 -9.37
C ARG A 46 -15.81 -3.11 -8.43
N ASP A 47 -17.08 -2.90 -8.73
CA ASP A 47 -17.96 -2.11 -7.88
C ASP A 47 -18.18 -2.76 -6.50
N LYS A 48 -18.46 -1.90 -5.50
CA LYS A 48 -18.82 -2.30 -4.12
C LYS A 48 -17.77 -3.12 -3.37
N THR A 49 -16.53 -3.15 -3.81
CA THR A 49 -15.41 -3.72 -3.04
C THR A 49 -14.34 -2.66 -2.79
N PRO A 50 -13.50 -2.77 -1.76
CA PRO A 50 -12.49 -1.75 -1.51
C PRO A 50 -11.37 -1.72 -2.57
N SER A 51 -10.89 -0.55 -2.98
CA SER A 51 -9.87 -0.42 -4.04
C SER A 51 -8.48 -0.88 -3.58
N TRP A 52 -8.22 -0.83 -2.27
CA TRP A 52 -7.00 -1.37 -1.66
C TRP A 52 -7.05 -2.90 -1.43
N SER A 53 -8.14 -3.57 -1.80
CA SER A 53 -8.22 -5.02 -1.78
C SER A 53 -8.00 -5.57 -3.19
N TRP A 54 -7.38 -6.75 -3.32
CA TRP A 54 -7.35 -7.47 -4.60
C TRP A 54 -8.76 -7.88 -5.07
N ALA A 55 -9.72 -8.07 -4.15
CA ALA A 55 -11.13 -8.25 -4.48
C ALA A 55 -11.75 -6.96 -5.06
N GLY A 56 -11.06 -5.83 -4.96
CA GLY A 56 -11.31 -4.56 -5.62
C GLY A 56 -11.22 -4.61 -7.16
N TRP A 57 -10.58 -5.65 -7.71
CA TRP A 57 -10.12 -5.65 -9.09
C TRP A 57 -10.45 -6.95 -9.83
N ILE A 58 -10.68 -6.83 -11.14
CA ILE A 58 -10.79 -7.93 -12.11
C ILE A 58 -9.52 -7.92 -12.96
N GLY A 59 -8.82 -9.06 -13.00
CA GLY A 59 -7.56 -9.22 -13.70
C GLY A 59 -6.50 -9.89 -12.82
N GLN A 60 -5.35 -10.21 -13.41
CA GLN A 60 -4.25 -10.85 -12.68
C GLN A 60 -3.67 -9.86 -11.66
N SER A 61 -3.29 -10.36 -10.49
CA SER A 61 -2.50 -9.62 -9.49
C SER A 61 -1.30 -10.46 -9.11
N ALA A 62 -0.12 -9.85 -9.06
CA ALA A 62 1.13 -10.49 -8.70
C ALA A 62 1.78 -9.77 -7.52
N LEU A 63 2.18 -10.54 -6.51
CA LEU A 63 2.93 -10.05 -5.36
C LEU A 63 4.37 -10.57 -5.41
N SER A 64 5.33 -9.68 -5.60
CA SER A 64 6.76 -10.03 -5.75
C SER A 64 7.56 -9.97 -4.45
N THR A 65 6.96 -9.52 -3.34
CA THR A 65 7.67 -9.27 -2.07
C THR A 65 8.32 -10.52 -1.47
N TRP A 66 7.81 -11.71 -1.78
CA TRP A 66 8.37 -12.99 -1.34
C TRP A 66 9.76 -13.30 -1.93
N PHE A 67 10.07 -12.74 -3.10
CA PHE A 67 11.38 -12.94 -3.73
C PHE A 67 12.49 -12.20 -3.00
N TRP A 68 12.18 -11.18 -2.20
CA TRP A 68 13.19 -10.41 -1.46
C TRP A 68 13.92 -11.29 -0.45
N TYR A 69 13.23 -12.19 0.24
CA TYR A 69 13.79 -12.94 1.37
C TYR A 69 13.87 -14.45 1.14
N ASP A 70 14.05 -14.88 -0.11
CA ASP A 70 14.11 -16.30 -0.49
C ASP A 70 12.94 -17.11 0.11
N ARG A 71 11.74 -16.51 0.07
CA ARG A 71 10.48 -17.08 0.59
C ARG A 71 10.49 -17.41 2.10
N SER A 72 11.47 -16.92 2.87
CA SER A 72 11.55 -17.16 4.32
C SER A 72 10.58 -16.29 5.12
N ILE A 73 9.51 -16.90 5.64
CA ILE A 73 8.49 -16.21 6.46
C ILE A 73 9.08 -15.54 7.72
N ALA A 74 10.12 -16.13 8.31
CA ALA A 74 10.78 -15.57 9.49
C ALA A 74 11.50 -14.26 9.16
N ARG A 75 12.22 -14.22 8.03
CA ARG A 75 12.90 -13.01 7.54
C ARG A 75 11.91 -11.95 7.09
N VAL A 76 10.83 -12.34 6.41
CA VAL A 76 9.71 -11.44 6.06
C VAL A 76 9.14 -10.77 7.32
N ARG A 77 8.85 -11.54 8.38
CA ARG A 77 8.33 -10.99 9.65
C ARG A 77 9.33 -10.06 10.33
N GLN A 78 10.63 -10.35 10.25
CA GLN A 78 11.68 -9.48 10.76
C GLN A 78 11.79 -8.18 9.95
N ALA A 79 11.69 -8.25 8.63
CA ALA A 79 11.73 -7.10 7.75
C ALA A 79 10.52 -6.18 7.98
N LEU A 80 9.30 -6.73 8.06
CA LEU A 80 8.09 -5.97 8.39
C LEU A 80 8.26 -5.16 9.67
N ARG A 81 8.86 -5.74 10.71
CA ARG A 81 9.18 -5.04 11.96
C ARG A 81 10.15 -3.89 11.79
N GLN A 82 11.05 -3.95 10.82
CA GLN A 82 12.13 -2.97 10.63
C GLN A 82 11.87 -1.96 9.52
N ARG A 83 10.89 -2.21 8.64
CA ARG A 83 10.72 -1.50 7.35
C ARG A 83 9.32 -0.93 7.13
N THR A 84 8.48 -0.95 8.16
CA THR A 84 7.12 -0.39 8.13
C THR A 84 6.89 0.54 9.32
N TRP A 85 5.94 1.46 9.17
CA TRP A 85 5.58 2.46 10.17
C TRP A 85 4.07 2.68 10.30
N ILE A 86 3.27 2.33 9.28
CA ILE A 86 1.82 2.53 9.31
C ILE A 86 1.19 1.62 10.34
N ILE A 87 0.29 2.15 11.17
CA ILE A 87 -0.60 1.36 12.01
C ILE A 87 -1.96 1.30 11.31
N TRP A 88 -2.34 0.11 10.88
CA TRP A 88 -3.54 -0.09 10.07
C TRP A 88 -4.79 -0.26 10.93
N TYR A 89 -5.78 0.58 10.65
CA TYR A 89 -7.12 0.45 11.19
C TYR A 89 -8.12 0.34 10.05
N GLN A 90 -9.18 -0.43 10.29
CA GLN A 90 -10.38 -0.45 9.48
C GLN A 90 -11.50 0.26 10.25
N ARG A 91 -12.36 1.00 9.55
CA ARG A 91 -13.54 1.60 10.17
C ARG A 91 -14.59 0.53 10.45
N LYS A 92 -15.19 0.55 11.64
CA LYS A 92 -16.13 -0.48 12.13
C LYS A 92 -17.37 -0.59 11.25
N ALA A 93 -17.91 0.54 10.83
CA ALA A 93 -19.03 0.65 9.90
C ALA A 93 -18.90 1.95 9.10
N HIS A 94 -19.67 2.08 8.02
CA HIS A 94 -19.61 3.22 7.11
C HIS A 94 -19.80 4.56 7.84
N GLU A 95 -20.89 4.65 8.59
CA GLU A 95 -21.29 5.82 9.39
C GLU A 95 -20.61 5.92 10.76
N SER A 96 -19.72 4.97 11.08
CA SER A 96 -19.06 4.90 12.39
C SER A 96 -17.78 5.72 12.40
N GLU A 97 -17.58 6.51 13.44
CA GLU A 97 -16.31 7.17 13.74
C GLU A 97 -15.31 6.22 14.43
N GLU A 98 -15.77 5.03 14.82
CA GLU A 98 -14.93 4.03 15.47
C GLU A 98 -14.04 3.30 14.47
N VAL A 99 -12.77 3.17 14.84
CA VAL A 99 -11.77 2.40 14.11
C VAL A 99 -11.34 1.18 14.91
N ILE A 100 -11.08 0.08 14.22
CA ILE A 100 -10.59 -1.18 14.79
C ILE A 100 -9.22 -1.46 14.17
N ARG A 101 -8.22 -1.66 15.02
CA ARG A 101 -6.89 -2.06 14.55
C ARG A 101 -6.98 -3.43 13.88
N ILE A 102 -6.47 -3.54 12.65
CA ILE A 102 -6.58 -4.75 11.82
C ILE A 102 -5.90 -5.97 12.45
N TRP A 103 -4.75 -5.75 13.09
CA TRP A 103 -4.00 -6.81 13.75
C TRP A 103 -3.18 -6.28 14.90
N THR A 104 -3.10 -7.06 15.97
CA THR A 104 -2.28 -6.74 17.14
C THR A 104 -1.31 -7.88 17.40
N PRO A 105 0.01 -7.62 17.48
CA PRO A 105 1.00 -8.64 17.83
C PRO A 105 0.70 -9.20 19.22
N LYS A 106 0.95 -10.50 19.41
CA LYS A 106 0.82 -11.14 20.74
C LYS A 106 1.64 -10.33 21.76
N LYS A 107 1.03 -10.03 22.91
CA LYS A 107 1.57 -9.12 23.94
C LYS A 107 3.05 -9.44 24.22
N SER A 108 3.92 -8.46 24.00
CA SER A 108 5.20 -8.40 24.71
C SER A 108 4.84 -8.07 26.16
N SER A 109 5.27 -8.89 27.11
CA SER A 109 4.93 -8.80 28.54
C SER A 109 5.43 -7.54 29.25
N LYS A 110 6.08 -6.59 28.55
CA LYS A 110 6.65 -5.38 29.14
C LYS A 110 6.01 -4.13 28.56
N PRO A 111 5.40 -3.27 29.40
CA PRO A 111 5.07 -1.91 29.01
C PRO A 111 6.33 -1.23 28.49
N THR A 112 6.26 -0.57 27.34
CA THR A 112 7.37 0.23 26.83
C THR A 112 6.93 1.65 26.61
N THR A 113 7.76 2.59 27.03
CA THR A 113 7.55 4.03 26.86
C THR A 113 7.71 4.48 25.41
N LYS A 114 8.46 3.73 24.59
CA LYS A 114 8.70 4.05 23.19
C LYS A 114 7.57 3.53 22.28
N PRO A 115 7.12 4.32 21.29
CA PRO A 115 6.10 3.91 20.34
C PRO A 115 6.56 2.68 19.54
N ARG A 116 5.60 1.82 19.20
CA ARG A 116 5.82 0.60 18.41
C ARG A 116 5.01 0.66 17.13
N ASN A 117 5.57 0.16 16.04
CA ASN A 117 4.86 0.00 14.78
C ASN A 117 3.82 -1.13 14.86
N PHE A 118 3.10 -1.33 13.76
CA PHE A 118 2.06 -2.34 13.62
C PHE A 118 2.53 -3.76 13.98
N TYR A 119 3.80 -4.06 13.74
CA TYR A 119 4.42 -5.36 14.00
C TYR A 119 5.12 -5.50 15.36
N GLY A 120 5.00 -4.48 16.21
CA GLY A 120 5.45 -4.51 17.58
C GLY A 120 6.93 -4.16 17.77
N SER A 121 7.62 -3.60 16.78
CA SER A 121 8.99 -3.09 16.92
C SER A 121 9.01 -1.56 17.08
N HIS A 122 10.10 -1.02 17.62
CA HIS A 122 10.23 0.44 17.76
C HIS A 122 10.23 1.14 16.40
N ILE A 123 9.49 2.24 16.32
CA ILE A 123 9.48 3.10 15.13
C ILE A 123 10.86 3.74 15.00
N LYS A 124 11.44 3.68 13.79
CA LYS A 124 12.68 4.38 13.44
C LYS A 124 12.33 5.77 12.95
N ASP A 125 13.19 6.75 13.25
CA ASP A 125 13.16 8.02 12.52
C ASP A 125 13.65 7.80 11.09
N ARG A 126 12.92 8.35 10.12
CA ARG A 126 13.13 8.10 8.67
C ARG A 126 12.91 9.32 7.80
N PHE A 127 12.05 10.24 8.25
CA PHE A 127 11.47 11.24 7.37
C PHE A 127 11.87 12.66 7.79
N GLY A 128 12.50 12.84 8.96
CA GLY A 128 12.88 14.16 9.46
C GLY A 128 11.68 15.07 9.80
N ILE A 129 10.48 14.49 9.94
CA ILE A 129 9.23 15.19 10.30
C ILE A 129 8.55 14.48 11.48
N ASP A 130 7.66 15.19 12.17
CA ASP A 130 6.90 14.61 13.28
C ASP A 130 5.90 13.55 12.78
N CYS A 131 6.19 12.30 13.11
CA CYS A 131 5.36 11.13 12.79
C CYS A 131 4.73 10.50 14.04
N THR A 132 4.61 11.25 15.14
CA THR A 132 4.15 10.71 16.43
C THR A 132 2.66 10.39 16.44
N GLN A 133 1.84 11.16 15.71
CA GLN A 133 0.42 10.91 15.63
C GLN A 133 0.13 9.68 14.76
N THR A 134 -0.44 8.64 15.35
CA THR A 134 -0.75 7.39 14.65
C THR A 134 -2.17 6.90 14.90
N THR A 135 -2.88 7.52 15.83
CA THR A 135 -4.27 7.18 16.12
C THR A 135 -5.18 7.96 15.17
N PRO A 136 -6.08 7.28 14.46
CA PRO A 136 -7.07 7.95 13.62
C PRO A 136 -7.92 8.97 14.36
N THR A 137 -8.23 10.08 13.69
CA THR A 137 -9.16 11.10 14.19
C THR A 137 -10.60 10.63 13.97
N PRO A 138 -11.45 10.61 15.01
CA PRO A 138 -12.87 10.30 14.85
C PRO A 138 -13.53 11.27 13.87
N ARG A 139 -14.13 10.74 12.80
CA ARG A 139 -14.91 11.51 11.82
C ARG A 139 -15.84 10.60 11.03
N LYS A 140 -16.98 11.12 10.56
CA LYS A 140 -17.87 10.42 9.63
C LYS A 140 -17.44 10.66 8.18
N LEU A 141 -17.91 9.81 7.28
CA LEU A 141 -17.70 9.96 5.84
C LEU A 141 -19.03 10.30 5.19
N SER A 142 -19.12 11.46 4.54
CA SER A 142 -20.31 11.85 3.78
C SER A 142 -20.21 11.38 2.34
N GLY A 143 -21.26 10.70 1.85
CA GLY A 143 -21.38 10.31 0.44
C GLY A 143 -20.44 9.20 -0.01
N ALA A 144 -19.79 8.50 0.92
CA ALA A 144 -18.96 7.36 0.60
C ALA A 144 -19.81 6.14 0.17
N PRO A 145 -19.28 5.21 -0.64
CA PRO A 145 -20.00 4.01 -1.03
C PRO A 145 -20.06 2.98 0.09
N GLU A 146 -21.14 2.21 0.16
CA GLU A 146 -21.18 0.99 0.97
C GLU A 146 -20.50 -0.17 0.24
N TYR A 147 -19.46 -0.74 0.87
CA TYR A 147 -18.79 -1.93 0.37
C TYR A 147 -19.43 -3.21 0.89
N LEU A 148 -19.25 -4.29 0.14
CA LEU A 148 -19.68 -5.63 0.54
C LEU A 148 -19.00 -6.05 1.84
N GLU A 149 -19.79 -6.61 2.77
CA GLU A 149 -19.25 -7.15 4.02
C GLU A 149 -18.32 -8.34 3.78
N ASP A 150 -17.16 -8.34 4.45
CA ASP A 150 -16.33 -9.53 4.57
C ASP A 150 -16.90 -10.45 5.65
N VAL A 151 -17.83 -11.31 5.25
CA VAL A 151 -18.55 -12.23 6.15
C VAL A 151 -17.66 -13.25 6.86
N HIS A 152 -16.44 -13.49 6.35
CA HIS A 152 -15.50 -14.46 6.90
C HIS A 152 -14.49 -13.85 7.86
N ASN A 153 -14.35 -12.52 7.88
CA ASN A 153 -13.55 -11.84 8.87
C ASN A 153 -14.33 -11.73 10.20
N PRO A 154 -13.77 -12.20 11.34
CA PRO A 154 -14.42 -12.05 12.64
C PRO A 154 -14.58 -10.58 13.08
N LEU A 155 -13.73 -9.69 12.57
CA LEU A 155 -13.80 -8.25 12.78
C LEU A 155 -14.29 -7.59 11.49
N ARG A 156 -15.59 -7.71 11.20
CA ARG A 156 -16.21 -7.12 10.02
C ARG A 156 -16.02 -5.60 10.05
N GLY A 157 -15.29 -5.09 9.07
CA GLY A 157 -15.14 -3.66 8.85
C GLY A 157 -15.99 -3.19 7.67
N SER A 158 -16.10 -1.88 7.54
CA SER A 158 -16.78 -1.21 6.42
C SER A 158 -16.08 -1.32 5.07
N GLY A 159 -14.85 -1.85 5.03
CA GLY A 159 -13.98 -1.79 3.86
C GLY A 159 -13.15 -0.52 3.74
N PHE A 160 -13.36 0.49 4.59
CA PHE A 160 -12.48 1.66 4.64
C PHE A 160 -11.34 1.48 5.63
N LEU A 161 -10.12 1.79 5.20
CA LEU A 161 -8.96 1.93 6.06
C LEU A 161 -8.80 3.37 6.51
N GLN A 162 -8.30 3.56 7.73
CA GLN A 162 -7.96 4.88 8.25
C GLN A 162 -6.64 4.82 9.02
N PHE A 163 -5.66 5.61 8.59
CA PHE A 163 -4.29 5.51 9.10
C PHE A 163 -3.50 6.77 8.83
N TRP A 164 -2.38 6.93 9.54
CA TRP A 164 -1.42 8.01 9.30
C TRP A 164 -0.22 7.48 8.53
N THR A 165 0.25 8.25 7.54
CA THR A 165 1.49 7.98 6.82
C THR A 165 2.05 9.26 6.20
N VAL A 166 3.21 9.15 5.55
CA VAL A 166 3.78 10.23 4.74
C VAL A 166 3.01 10.34 3.43
N SER A 167 2.49 11.53 3.16
CA SER A 167 1.98 11.98 1.88
C SER A 167 2.99 12.89 1.19
N ILE A 168 3.18 12.70 -0.10
CA ILE A 168 4.05 13.50 -0.96
C ILE A 168 3.39 13.73 -2.31
N ARG A 169 3.81 14.80 -3.00
CA ARG A 169 3.35 15.10 -4.36
C ARG A 169 4.48 14.98 -5.36
N PHE A 170 4.20 14.33 -6.50
CA PHE A 170 5.10 14.22 -7.63
C PHE A 170 4.33 14.32 -8.95
N ARG A 171 5.06 14.51 -10.04
CA ARG A 171 4.53 14.32 -11.41
C ARG A 171 4.99 12.96 -11.92
N PHE A 172 4.29 12.42 -12.92
CA PHE A 172 4.79 11.27 -13.67
C PHE A 172 4.76 11.57 -15.16
N GLY A 173 5.61 10.88 -15.92
CA GLY A 173 5.72 11.07 -17.36
C GLY A 173 6.33 9.87 -18.07
N SER A 174 6.14 9.82 -19.39
CA SER A 174 6.76 8.79 -20.23
C SER A 174 8.26 9.01 -20.35
N MET A 175 9.03 7.92 -20.41
CA MET A 175 10.46 7.96 -20.72
C MET A 175 10.61 8.39 -22.19
N PHE A 176 10.92 9.67 -22.44
CA PHE A 176 11.35 10.18 -23.76
C PHE A 176 10.35 10.14 -24.91
N GLY A 177 9.18 10.80 -24.81
CA GLY A 177 8.35 11.09 -25.99
C GLY A 177 7.96 9.88 -26.86
N GLY A 178 8.14 8.67 -26.32
CA GLY A 178 7.89 7.42 -27.01
C GLY A 178 6.39 7.29 -27.19
N ILE A 179 5.99 7.19 -28.45
CA ILE A 179 4.68 6.70 -28.85
C ILE A 179 4.48 5.39 -28.07
N LEU A 180 3.43 5.32 -27.22
CA LEU A 180 3.01 4.07 -26.60
C LEU A 180 2.97 3.02 -27.71
N ASP A 181 3.73 1.94 -27.57
CA ASP A 181 3.74 0.89 -28.59
C ASP A 181 2.30 0.42 -28.78
N PRO A 182 1.76 0.36 -30.01
CA PRO A 182 0.45 -0.24 -30.25
C PRO A 182 0.29 -1.63 -29.62
N GLU A 183 1.39 -2.36 -29.39
CA GLU A 183 1.43 -3.65 -28.68
C GLU A 183 1.24 -3.54 -27.15
N ASP A 184 1.39 -2.36 -26.55
CA ASP A 184 1.13 -2.12 -25.11
C ASP A 184 -0.37 -2.00 -24.78
N LYS A 185 -1.26 -2.06 -25.78
CA LYS A 185 -2.71 -2.04 -25.55
C LYS A 185 -3.13 -3.22 -24.66
N GLY A 186 -3.66 -2.88 -23.47
CA GLY A 186 -4.12 -3.85 -22.48
C GLY A 186 -3.07 -4.28 -21.46
N ARG A 187 -1.85 -3.72 -21.51
CA ARG A 187 -0.79 -3.96 -20.53
C ARG A 187 -0.58 -2.73 -19.65
N MET A 188 -0.13 -2.96 -18.42
CA MET A 188 0.33 -1.86 -17.56
C MET A 188 1.68 -1.35 -18.08
N THR A 189 1.82 -0.04 -18.25
CA THR A 189 3.05 0.60 -18.75
C THR A 189 3.81 1.27 -17.63
N ARG A 190 5.14 1.20 -17.69
CA ARG A 190 6.02 1.89 -16.75
C ARG A 190 6.10 3.39 -17.09
N PHE A 191 5.84 4.23 -16.11
CA PHE A 191 6.05 5.68 -16.13
C PHE A 191 7.12 6.05 -15.11
N GLU A 192 7.91 7.07 -15.42
CA GLU A 192 8.88 7.61 -14.47
C GLU A 192 8.22 8.69 -13.62
N ILE A 193 8.64 8.78 -12.37
CA ILE A 193 8.18 9.77 -11.39
C ILE A 193 9.20 10.90 -11.34
N PHE A 194 8.73 12.14 -11.37
CA PHE A 194 9.56 13.33 -11.43
C PHE A 194 9.34 14.25 -10.24
N GLY A 195 10.46 14.70 -9.67
CA GLY A 195 10.56 15.67 -8.59
C GLY A 195 10.43 17.13 -9.00
N ARG A 196 10.68 18.03 -8.04
CA ARG A 196 10.72 19.49 -8.24
C ARG A 196 11.80 19.91 -9.24
N SER A 197 12.94 19.23 -9.22
CA SER A 197 14.07 19.51 -10.11
C SER A 197 13.89 18.91 -11.51
N ASN A 198 12.71 18.35 -11.82
CA ASN A 198 12.46 17.44 -12.95
C ASN A 198 13.40 16.24 -12.99
N TYR A 199 14.03 15.90 -11.85
CA TYR A 199 14.85 14.71 -11.73
C TYR A 199 13.96 13.48 -11.59
N ASN A 200 14.37 12.36 -12.19
CA ASN A 200 13.70 11.09 -12.04
C ASN A 200 13.97 10.54 -10.64
N VAL A 201 12.90 10.38 -9.85
CA VAL A 201 12.97 9.91 -8.47
C VAL A 201 12.59 8.44 -8.29
N GLY A 202 12.05 7.80 -9.34
CA GLY A 202 11.47 6.47 -9.28
C GLY A 202 10.51 6.18 -10.43
N TYR A 203 9.70 5.13 -10.29
CA TYR A 203 8.78 4.70 -11.33
C TYR A 203 7.44 4.19 -10.77
N ILE A 204 6.44 4.10 -11.64
CA ILE A 204 5.13 3.53 -11.36
C ILE A 204 4.58 2.79 -12.59
N MET A 205 3.85 1.70 -12.38
CA MET A 205 3.13 1.00 -13.44
C MET A 205 1.71 1.56 -13.53
N LEU A 206 1.25 2.04 -14.68
CA LEU A 206 -0.08 2.62 -14.85
C LEU A 206 -0.80 2.04 -16.05
N ASP A 207 -2.12 2.08 -16.01
CA ASP A 207 -2.95 1.94 -17.20
C ASP A 207 -2.64 3.12 -18.15
N PRO A 208 -2.23 2.87 -19.40
CA PRO A 208 -1.91 3.92 -20.36
C PRO A 208 -3.06 4.90 -20.63
N GLU A 209 -4.31 4.43 -20.65
CA GLU A 209 -5.48 5.28 -20.88
C GLU A 209 -5.70 6.23 -19.69
N TRP A 210 -5.62 5.68 -18.47
CA TRP A 210 -5.69 6.50 -17.26
C TRP A 210 -4.54 7.51 -17.20
N ALA A 211 -3.30 7.07 -17.51
CA ALA A 211 -2.13 7.92 -17.48
C ALA A 211 -2.24 9.07 -18.50
N ALA A 212 -2.70 8.80 -19.72
CA ALA A 212 -2.87 9.82 -20.76
C ALA A 212 -3.79 10.97 -20.31
N ALA A 213 -4.87 10.66 -19.58
CA ALA A 213 -5.78 11.65 -19.02
C ALA A 213 -5.20 12.45 -17.83
N ASN A 214 -4.14 11.94 -17.19
CA ASN A 214 -3.65 12.42 -15.89
C ASN A 214 -2.20 12.95 -15.90
N THR A 215 -1.47 12.86 -17.00
CA THR A 215 -0.03 13.24 -17.08
C THR A 215 0.31 14.70 -16.74
N LYS A 216 -0.64 15.64 -16.82
CA LYS A 216 -0.37 17.09 -16.73
C LYS A 216 -0.50 17.69 -15.33
N GLN A 217 -0.85 16.90 -14.32
CA GLN A 217 -1.09 17.38 -12.97
C GLN A 217 -0.13 16.77 -11.96
N ASP A 218 0.00 17.43 -10.81
CA ASP A 218 0.68 16.87 -9.66
C ASP A 218 -0.23 15.84 -8.99
N HIS A 219 0.34 14.71 -8.60
CA HIS A 219 -0.38 13.60 -8.00
C HIS A 219 0.07 13.36 -6.58
N GLU A 220 -0.87 12.96 -5.72
CA GLU A 220 -0.57 12.59 -4.34
C GLU A 220 -0.21 11.10 -4.26
N PHE A 221 0.96 10.83 -3.68
CA PHE A 221 1.44 9.51 -3.36
C PHE A 221 1.57 9.39 -1.86
N ILE A 222 1.21 8.23 -1.32
CA ILE A 222 1.46 7.89 0.08
C ILE A 222 2.54 6.83 0.18
N LEU A 223 3.45 6.96 1.13
CA LEU A 223 4.44 5.91 1.36
C LEU A 223 3.79 4.77 2.15
N LEU A 224 4.06 3.53 1.75
CA LEU A 224 3.54 2.33 2.42
C LEU A 224 4.58 1.68 3.33
N CYS A 225 5.76 1.41 2.78
CA CYS A 225 6.86 0.77 3.49
C CYS A 225 8.18 0.97 2.75
N GLU A 226 9.29 0.54 3.34
CA GLU A 226 10.49 0.29 2.54
C GLU A 226 10.34 -1.03 1.78
N GLY A 227 10.78 -1.05 0.54
CA GLY A 227 10.76 -2.21 -0.35
C GLY A 227 11.93 -2.21 -1.30
N ARG A 228 12.14 -3.34 -1.98
CA ARG A 228 13.12 -3.46 -3.07
C ARG A 228 12.39 -3.39 -4.41
N ASP A 229 13.09 -2.90 -5.44
CA ASP A 229 12.66 -3.06 -6.82
C ASP A 229 12.64 -4.58 -7.15
N PRO A 230 11.53 -5.14 -7.69
CA PRO A 230 11.47 -6.54 -8.10
C PRO A 230 12.50 -6.98 -9.14
N MET A 231 13.22 -6.06 -9.80
CA MET A 231 14.35 -6.46 -10.66
C MET A 231 15.67 -6.56 -9.88
N PRO A 232 15.94 -7.75 -9.34
CA PRO A 232 17.12 -8.44 -9.82
C PRO A 232 16.76 -9.88 -10.21
N PHE A 233 16.87 -10.22 -11.50
CA PHE A 233 16.88 -11.61 -12.00
C PHE A 233 18.14 -12.39 -11.54
N GLY A 234 18.74 -12.00 -10.41
CA GLY A 234 19.95 -12.57 -9.83
C GLY A 234 19.69 -13.09 -8.42
N LYS A 235 20.61 -13.93 -7.93
CA LYS A 235 20.61 -14.39 -6.53
C LYS A 235 20.51 -13.17 -5.61
N PRO A 236 19.62 -13.16 -4.60
CA PRO A 236 19.56 -12.05 -3.65
C PRO A 236 20.97 -11.80 -3.09
N PRO A 237 21.35 -10.53 -2.82
CA PRO A 237 22.65 -10.22 -2.27
C PRO A 237 22.93 -11.09 -1.05
N SER A 238 24.20 -11.44 -0.82
CA SER A 238 24.59 -12.19 0.39
C SER A 238 24.09 -11.51 1.67
N ASP A 239 23.97 -10.18 1.65
CA ASP A 239 23.29 -9.39 2.66
C ASP A 239 22.08 -8.64 2.06
N VAL A 240 20.91 -9.29 2.06
CA VAL A 240 19.63 -8.68 1.63
C VAL A 240 19.21 -7.48 2.50
N ASP A 241 19.73 -7.39 3.72
CA ASP A 241 19.36 -6.34 4.67
C ASP A 241 20.27 -5.11 4.53
N SER A 242 21.35 -5.19 3.73
CA SER A 242 22.10 -4.02 3.25
C SER A 242 21.15 -2.99 2.67
N GLU A 243 21.38 -1.72 2.97
CA GLU A 243 20.51 -0.60 2.56
C GLU A 243 20.55 -0.34 1.06
N GLU A 244 21.59 -0.81 0.37
CA GLU A 244 21.70 -0.72 -1.08
C GLU A 244 20.53 -1.45 -1.78
N GLY A 245 19.80 -0.71 -2.61
CA GLY A 245 18.62 -1.19 -3.35
C GLY A 245 17.30 -1.12 -2.57
N TRP A 246 17.28 -0.62 -1.34
CA TRP A 246 16.03 -0.30 -0.64
C TRP A 246 15.56 1.11 -0.95
N GLY A 247 14.29 1.23 -1.34
CA GLY A 247 13.60 2.50 -1.51
C GLY A 247 12.27 2.48 -0.79
N TYR A 248 11.42 3.47 -1.09
CA TYR A 248 10.05 3.49 -0.59
C TYR A 248 9.09 2.94 -1.65
N ARG A 249 8.19 2.06 -1.20
CA ARG A 249 7.01 1.69 -1.98
C ARG A 249 5.95 2.75 -1.76
N VAL A 250 5.46 3.30 -2.86
CA VAL A 250 4.48 4.38 -2.85
C VAL A 250 3.16 3.90 -3.45
N LEU A 251 2.05 4.40 -2.95
CA LEU A 251 0.72 4.19 -3.51
C LEU A 251 0.25 5.52 -4.10
N LEU A 252 0.00 5.53 -5.41
CA LEU A 252 -0.73 6.60 -6.07
C LEU A 252 -2.20 6.49 -5.68
N ILE A 253 -2.75 7.58 -5.16
CA ILE A 253 -4.14 7.65 -4.71
C ILE A 253 -4.91 8.76 -5.44
N GLU A 254 -6.22 8.56 -5.59
CA GLU A 254 -7.14 9.54 -6.16
C GLU A 254 -8.25 9.85 -5.15
N TRP A 255 -8.41 11.12 -4.79
CA TRP A 255 -9.44 11.56 -3.85
C TRP A 255 -10.83 11.55 -4.49
N LYS A 256 -11.81 11.01 -3.76
CA LYS A 256 -13.24 10.96 -4.09
C LYS A 256 -14.05 11.77 -3.06
N GLY A 257 -13.59 12.97 -2.75
CA GLY A 257 -14.11 13.77 -1.64
C GLY A 257 -13.32 13.50 -0.36
N GLU A 258 -13.93 12.88 0.64
CA GLU A 258 -13.33 12.68 1.97
C GLU A 258 -12.47 11.41 2.10
N TRP A 259 -12.51 10.52 1.11
CA TRP A 259 -11.68 9.33 1.05
C TRP A 259 -10.91 9.29 -0.27
N ALA A 260 -9.87 8.48 -0.33
CA ALA A 260 -9.13 8.21 -1.54
C ALA A 260 -9.31 6.75 -1.98
N GLU A 261 -9.13 6.50 -3.26
CA GLU A 261 -9.00 5.17 -3.83
C GLU A 261 -7.58 4.96 -4.35
N ARG A 262 -7.12 3.71 -4.29
CA ARG A 262 -5.88 3.25 -4.91
C ARG A 262 -5.99 3.36 -6.42
N VAL A 263 -4.96 3.92 -7.03
CA VAL A 263 -4.71 3.85 -8.49
C VAL A 263 -3.68 2.77 -8.77
N SER A 264 -2.45 2.92 -8.26
CA SER A 264 -1.36 1.96 -8.50
C SER A 264 -0.23 2.08 -7.49
N VAL A 265 0.68 1.10 -7.48
CA VAL A 265 1.87 1.07 -6.62
C VAL A 265 3.11 1.36 -7.46
N GLY A 266 3.96 2.25 -6.94
CA GLY A 266 5.25 2.59 -7.50
C GLY A 266 6.40 2.36 -6.52
N PHE A 267 7.56 2.87 -6.91
CA PHE A 267 8.80 2.83 -6.15
C PHE A 267 9.54 4.16 -6.33
N ILE A 268 10.10 4.69 -5.24
CA ILE A 268 11.00 5.84 -5.26
C ILE A 268 12.26 5.56 -4.43
N GLN A 269 13.36 6.22 -4.77
CA GLN A 269 14.59 6.20 -3.96
C GLN A 269 14.36 6.96 -2.63
N LYS A 270 15.11 6.64 -1.58
CA LYS A 270 14.89 7.24 -0.24
C LYS A 270 15.27 8.73 -0.21
N GLU A 271 16.37 9.05 -0.89
CA GLU A 271 16.96 10.38 -1.00
C GLU A 271 16.04 11.34 -1.76
N SER A 272 15.16 10.79 -2.60
CA SER A 272 14.19 11.52 -3.39
C SER A 272 13.05 12.16 -2.59
N LEU A 273 12.93 11.92 -1.29
CA LEU A 273 11.94 12.63 -0.47
C LEU A 273 12.12 14.15 -0.51
N ASN A 274 13.37 14.62 -0.65
CA ASN A 274 13.69 16.05 -0.76
C ASN A 274 13.25 16.66 -2.10
N GLU A 275 12.95 15.81 -3.08
CA GLU A 275 12.47 16.21 -4.40
C GLU A 275 10.94 16.36 -4.46
N ALA A 276 10.22 16.07 -3.37
CA ALA A 276 8.77 16.22 -3.31
C ALA A 276 8.33 17.65 -3.66
N LEU A 277 7.23 17.75 -4.39
CA LEU A 277 6.62 19.01 -4.80
C LEU A 277 5.92 19.69 -3.62
N GLY A 278 5.63 21.00 -3.76
CA GLY A 278 4.99 21.79 -2.72
C GLY A 278 5.83 21.88 -1.44
N ASP A 279 5.18 21.70 -0.29
CA ASP A 279 5.80 21.78 1.04
C ASP A 279 6.68 20.56 1.40
N GLY A 280 6.80 19.60 0.48
CA GLY A 280 7.57 18.38 0.68
C GLY A 280 6.75 17.28 1.38
N PRO A 281 7.42 16.34 2.08
CA PRO A 281 6.75 15.26 2.82
C PRO A 281 5.92 15.77 3.98
N VAL A 282 4.65 15.33 4.04
CA VAL A 282 3.72 15.69 5.10
C VAL A 282 3.20 14.44 5.78
N TRP A 283 3.26 14.40 7.11
CA TRP A 283 2.61 13.36 7.90
C TRP A 283 1.10 13.62 7.94
N LYS A 284 0.32 12.77 7.27
CA LYS A 284 -1.09 13.03 6.96
C LYS A 284 -1.95 11.80 7.28
N GLU A 285 -3.16 12.06 7.76
CA GLU A 285 -4.19 11.03 7.91
C GLU A 285 -4.85 10.73 6.56
N ILE A 286 -4.97 9.45 6.23
CA ILE A 286 -5.55 8.95 4.99
C ILE A 286 -6.73 8.05 5.33
N ILE A 287 -7.83 8.26 4.61
CA ILE A 287 -8.95 7.31 4.54
C ILE A 287 -8.91 6.68 3.16
N LEU A 288 -8.66 5.37 3.10
CA LEU A 288 -8.52 4.61 1.85
C LEU A 288 -9.71 3.66 1.70
N GLY A 289 -10.52 3.90 0.67
CA GLY A 289 -11.65 3.07 0.26
C GLY A 289 -11.26 2.11 -0.83
#